data_AF-A0A1V6EM24-F1
#
_entry.id   AF-A0A1V6EM24-F1
#
_cell.length_a   1.000
_cell.length_b   1.000
_cell.length_c   1.000
_cell.angle_alpha   90.00
_cell.angle_beta   90.00
_cell.angle_gamma   90.00
#
_symmetry.space_group_name_H-M   'P 1'
#
loop_
_entity.id
_entity.type
_entity.pdbx_description
1 polymer ?
#
loop_
_entity_poly.entity_id
_entity_poly.type
_entity_poly.pdbx_seq_one_letter_code
_entity_poly.pdbx_strand_id
1 'polypeptide(L)' 'MKKILILLLKNLGIIIVLAGTVVLAATQFKGILTNTWLLVAAGLFVLGLITQIFINKRVE' A
#
# COMPACT_ATOMS: atom_id res chain seq x y z
N MET A 1 -9.16 -11.61 -20.34
CA MET A 1 -8.56 -11.83 -19.01
C MET A 1 -7.22 -11.11 -18.81
N LYS A 2 -6.19 -11.28 -19.66
CA LYS A 2 -4.87 -10.61 -19.47
C LYS A 2 -4.92 -9.09 -19.23
N LYS A 3 -5.83 -8.38 -19.91
CA LYS A 3 -5.97 -6.92 -19.79
C LYS A 3 -6.38 -6.45 -18.38
N ILE A 4 -7.24 -7.21 -17.70
CA ILE A 4 -7.69 -6.90 -16.33
C ILE A 4 -6.56 -7.10 -15.31
N LEU A 5 -5.73 -8.12 -15.51
CA LEU A 5 -4.60 -8.44 -14.64
C LEU A 5 -3.54 -7.34 -14.67
N ILE A 6 -3.26 -6.81 -15.85
CA ILE A 6 -2.30 -5.70 -16.06
C ILE A 6 -2.80 -4.42 -15.39
N LEU A 7 -4.11 -4.13 -15.47
CA LEU A 7 -4.74 -3.01 -14.77
C LEU A 7 -4.59 -3.10 -13.24
N LEU A 8 -4.84 -4.29 -12.68
CA LEU A 8 -4.67 -4.53 -11.24
C LEU A 8 -3.21 -4.38 -10.81
N LEU A 9 -2.27 -4.90 -11.60
CA LEU A 9 -0.85 -4.77 -11.33
C LEU A 9 -0.43 -3.30 -11.30
N LYS A 10 -0.79 -2.50 -12.32
CA LYS A 10 -0.47 -1.05 -12.36
C LYS A 10 -0.94 -0.30 -11.12
N ASN A 11 -2.06 -0.71 -10.54
CA ASN A 11 -2.65 -0.05 -9.37
C ASN A 11 -2.23 -0.70 -8.03
N LEU A 12 -1.40 -1.75 -8.04
CA LEU A 12 -1.07 -2.50 -6.83
C LEU A 12 -0.32 -1.64 -5.80
N GLY A 13 0.61 -0.81 -6.26
CA GLY A 13 1.39 0.07 -5.38
C GLY A 13 0.51 1.07 -4.62
N ILE A 14 -0.45 1.69 -5.31
CA ILE A 14 -1.38 2.64 -4.66
C ILE A 14 -2.37 1.93 -3.72
N ILE A 15 -2.77 0.69 -4.05
CA ILE A 15 -3.61 -0.12 -3.15
C ILE A 15 -2.87 -0.41 -1.84
N ILE A 16 -1.57 -0.73 -1.90
CA ILE A 16 -0.75 -0.99 -0.70
C ILE A 16 -0.60 0.28 0.15
N VAL A 17 -0.39 1.44 -0.48
CA VAL A 17 -0.37 2.75 0.20
C VAL A 17 -1.70 3.00 0.93
N LEU A 18 -2.84 2.78 0.26
CA LEU A 18 -4.16 2.94 0.87
C LEU A 18 -4.39 1.98 2.05
N ALA A 19 -3.88 0.75 1.96
CA ALA A 19 -3.94 -0.21 3.06
C ALA A 19 -3.19 0.32 4.30
N GLY A 20 -2.03 0.97 4.13
CA GLY A 20 -1.30 1.65 5.21
C GLY A 20 -2.15 2.73 5.90
N THR A 21 -2.84 3.57 5.11
CA THR A 21 -3.77 4.57 5.64
C THR A 21 -4.91 3.96 6.43
N VAL A 22 -5.50 2.86 5.93
CA VAL A 22 -6.60 2.16 6.62
C VAL A 22 -6.14 1.58 7.95
N VAL A 23 -4.93 0.99 8.00
CA VAL A 23 -4.35 0.48 9.25
C VAL A 23 -4.17 1.59 10.28
N LEU A 24 -3.67 2.76 9.89
CA LEU A 24 -3.53 3.91 10.78
C LEU A 24 -4.89 4.42 11.27
N ALA A 25 -5.84 4.61 10.37
CA ALA A 25 -7.17 5.08 10.73
C ALA A 25 -7.84 4.09 11.71
N ALA A 26 -7.83 2.80 11.39
CA ALA A 26 -8.47 1.78 12.21
C ALA A 26 -7.85 1.67 13.61
N THR A 27 -6.52 1.72 13.70
CA THR A 27 -5.82 1.64 15.00
C THR A 27 -6.02 2.90 15.84
N GLN A 28 -6.09 4.07 15.20
CA GLN A 28 -6.43 5.33 15.85
C GLN A 28 -7.87 5.34 16.39
N PHE A 29 -8.86 4.95 15.57
CA PHE A 29 -10.26 4.90 16.00
C PHE A 29 -10.51 3.91 17.13
N LYS A 30 -9.70 2.85 17.23
CA LYS A 30 -9.76 1.87 18.32
C LYS A 30 -8.99 2.30 19.58
N GLY A 31 -8.25 3.40 19.54
CA GLY A 31 -7.43 3.85 20.67
C GLY A 31 -6.24 2.94 21.00
N ILE A 32 -5.81 2.08 20.05
CA ILE A 32 -4.71 1.11 20.23
C ILE A 32 -3.48 1.48 19.40
N LEU A 33 -3.37 2.73 18.97
CA LEU A 33 -2.24 3.20 18.17
C LEU A 33 -0.95 3.12 19.00
N THR A 34 0.03 2.36 18.50
CA THR A 34 1.35 2.22 19.12
C THR A 34 2.44 2.47 18.07
N ASN A 35 3.69 2.62 18.52
CA ASN A 35 4.85 2.77 17.63
C ASN A 35 4.97 1.58 16.66
N THR A 36 4.60 0.38 17.07
CA THR A 36 4.56 -0.80 16.19
C THR A 36 3.58 -0.59 15.04
N TRP A 37 2.38 -0.07 15.29
CA TRP A 37 1.40 0.22 14.24
C TRP A 37 1.84 1.36 13.31
N LEU A 38 2.51 2.38 13.85
CA LEU A 38 3.14 3.43 13.04
C LEU A 38 4.21 2.86 12.10
N LEU A 39 5.06 1.96 12.60
CA LEU A 39 6.10 1.30 11.80
C LEU A 39 5.50 0.38 10.72
N VAL A 40 4.44 -0.37 11.04
CA VAL A 40 3.72 -1.19 10.05
C VAL A 40 3.16 -0.33 8.93
N ALA A 41 2.51 0.78 9.26
CA ALA A 41 1.95 1.68 8.24
C ALA A 41 3.04 2.39 7.42
N ALA A 42 4.12 2.83 8.07
CA ALA A 42 5.28 3.40 7.37
C ALA A 42 5.90 2.37 6.41
N GLY A 43 6.03 1.12 6.84
CA GLY A 43 6.48 0.01 6.00
C GLY A 43 5.56 -0.22 4.79
N LEU A 44 4.24 -0.20 4.99
CA LEU A 44 3.26 -0.31 3.91
C LEU A 44 3.37 0.87 2.92
N PHE A 45 3.56 2.10 3.39
CA PHE A 45 3.76 3.25 2.51
C PHE A 45 5.02 3.10 1.67
N VAL A 46 6.16 2.76 2.29
CA VAL A 46 7.43 2.57 1.58
C VAL A 46 7.33 1.43 0.58
N LEU A 47 6.76 0.28 0.98
CA LEU A 47 6.58 -0.87 0.09
C LEU A 47 5.63 -0.55 -1.08
N GLY A 48 4.55 0.18 -0.81
CA GLY A 48 3.59 0.59 -1.84
C GLY A 48 4.22 1.51 -2.88
N LEU A 49 5.03 2.47 -2.46
CA LEU A 49 5.79 3.35 -3.35
C LEU A 49 6.84 2.59 -4.17
N ILE A 50 7.62 1.72 -3.53
CA ILE A 50 8.60 0.87 -4.23
C ILE A 50 7.90 0.01 -5.28
N THR A 51 6.80 -0.64 -4.89
CA THR A 51 6.00 -1.49 -5.79
C THR A 51 5.47 -0.67 -6.96
N GLN A 52 4.95 0.54 -6.73
CA GLN A 52 4.47 1.42 -7.79
C GLN A 52 5.57 1.76 -8.79
N ILE A 53 6.77 2.10 -8.31
CA ILE A 53 7.91 2.43 -9.17
C ILE A 53 8.34 1.20 -9.99
N PHE A 54 8.48 0.04 -9.35
CA PHE A 54 8.92 -1.19 -10.04
C PHE A 54 7.91 -1.68 -11.06
N ILE A 55 6.61 -1.65 -10.74
CA ILE A 55 5.57 -2.07 -11.67
C ILE A 55 5.48 -1.11 -12.85
N ASN A 56 5.47 0.20 -12.61
CA ASN A 56 5.42 1.16 -13.71
C ASN A 56 6.61 0.98 -14.66
N LYS A 57 7.83 0.73 -14.14
CA LYS A 57 9.01 0.45 -14.97
C LYS A 57 8.98 -0.87 -15.75
N ARG A 58 8.12 -1.83 -15.39
CA ARG A 58 8.05 -3.17 -15.99
C ARG A 58 6.86 -3.36 -16.92
N VAL A 59 5.82 -2.56 -16.73
CA VAL A 59 4.52 -2.68 -17.42
C VAL A 59 4.32 -1.55 -18.45
N GLU A 60 5.15 -0.51 -18.41
CA GLU A 60 5.39 0.39 -19.55
C GLU A 60 6.12 -0.37 -20.66
#